data_AF-V9GCU6-F1
#
_entry.id   AF-V9GCU6-F1
#
_cell.length_a   1.000
_cell.length_b   1.000
_cell.length_c   1.000
_cell.angle_alpha   90.00
_cell.angle_beta   90.00
_cell.angle_gamma   90.00
#
_symmetry.space_group_name_H-M   'P 1'
#
loop_
_entity.id
_entity.type
_entity.pdbx_description
1 polymer ?
#
loop_
_entity_poly.entity_id
_entity_poly.type
_entity_poly.pdbx_seq_one_letter_code
_entity_poly.pdbx_strand_id
1 'polypeptide(L)'
;MAILGTLGFRTNVELHDVSVKGISQVTKEDISYAKRLGYEMKLLGIADRQDDEFSISVQPTMVRKGHPIASVNGVYNAVYVYGEAVGETMFYGAGAGEMPTATSVVADLVAIIKNLKLGVNGLKAIVPYKPKKLKTDDQIMCKNFILLHVDDKAGVLAQITQVFAQYDVSLESVVQQPNESNPDAEIIIVTHHASKANMDAVLNHFEGLEVIRRIKSIYRVEG
;
A
#
# COMPACT_ATOMS: atom_id res chain seq x y z
N MET A 1 -7.44 10.15 -0.70
CA MET A 1 -7.63 9.01 -1.63
C MET A 1 -9.01 8.98 -2.28
N ALA A 2 -10.13 9.09 -1.55
CA ALA A 2 -11.47 9.12 -2.15
C ALA A 2 -11.60 10.13 -3.33
N ILE A 3 -11.15 11.38 -3.15
CA ILE A 3 -11.14 12.38 -4.22
C ILE A 3 -10.34 11.92 -5.45
N LEU A 4 -9.12 11.39 -5.26
CA LEU A 4 -8.28 10.92 -6.35
C LEU A 4 -8.88 9.70 -7.05
N GLY A 5 -9.49 8.77 -6.30
CA GLY A 5 -10.21 7.62 -6.85
C GLY A 5 -11.40 8.06 -7.71
N THR A 6 -12.19 9.01 -7.23
CA THR A 6 -13.32 9.57 -7.98
C THR A 6 -12.88 10.22 -9.29
N LEU A 7 -11.81 11.03 -9.24
CA LEU A 7 -11.27 11.70 -10.42
C LEU A 7 -10.62 10.71 -11.40
N GLY A 8 -9.82 9.77 -10.90
CA GLY A 8 -9.07 8.82 -11.72
C GLY A 8 -9.95 7.74 -12.36
N PHE A 9 -10.93 7.22 -11.63
CA PHE A 9 -11.76 6.11 -12.10
C PHE A 9 -13.10 6.53 -12.69
N ARG A 10 -13.47 7.81 -12.59
CA ARG A 10 -14.76 8.34 -13.07
C ARG A 10 -15.97 7.60 -12.48
N THR A 11 -15.84 7.23 -11.21
CA THR A 11 -16.84 6.54 -10.39
C THR A 11 -16.97 7.25 -9.04
N ASN A 12 -18.08 7.09 -8.33
CA ASN A 12 -18.22 7.71 -7.01
C ASN A 12 -17.47 6.88 -5.97
N VAL A 13 -16.36 7.41 -5.45
CA VAL A 13 -15.59 6.80 -4.35
C VAL A 13 -15.82 7.59 -3.07
N GLU A 14 -16.32 6.90 -2.06
CA GLU A 14 -16.65 7.43 -0.75
C GLU A 14 -15.58 7.03 0.27
N LEU A 15 -15.58 7.67 1.44
CA LEU A 15 -14.58 7.39 2.48
C LEU A 15 -14.64 5.95 2.99
N HIS A 16 -15.84 5.36 3.09
CA HIS A 16 -16.02 3.98 3.55
C HIS A 16 -15.51 2.93 2.55
N ASP A 17 -15.27 3.31 1.30
CA ASP A 17 -14.67 2.42 0.29
C ASP A 17 -13.16 2.28 0.45
N VAL A 18 -12.54 3.19 1.20
CA VAL A 18 -11.09 3.23 1.39
C VAL A 18 -10.71 2.38 2.58
N SER A 19 -9.97 1.31 2.35
CA SER A 19 -9.32 0.56 3.43
C SER A 19 -8.21 1.42 4.04
N VAL A 20 -8.22 1.66 5.35
CA VAL A 20 -7.26 2.57 6.01
C VAL A 20 -6.55 1.87 7.16
N LYS A 21 -5.22 1.88 7.12
CA LYS A 21 -4.31 1.51 8.21
C LYS A 21 -3.31 2.63 8.43
N GLY A 22 -3.19 3.10 9.67
CA GLY A 22 -2.23 4.14 10.05
C GLY A 22 -0.81 3.61 10.27
N ILE A 23 0.10 4.50 10.67
CA ILE A 23 1.51 4.18 10.97
C ILE A 23 1.79 3.93 12.46
N SER A 24 0.78 3.95 13.33
CA SER A 24 0.96 3.88 14.79
C SER A 24 1.60 2.57 15.28
N GLN A 25 1.46 1.48 14.52
CA GLN A 25 2.05 0.18 14.82
C GLN A 25 3.40 -0.06 14.11
N VAL A 26 3.88 0.91 13.31
CA VAL A 26 5.16 0.77 12.60
C VAL A 26 6.31 0.91 13.60
N THR A 27 7.13 -0.12 13.72
CA THR A 27 8.25 -0.15 14.66
C THR A 27 9.57 0.26 14.00
N LYS A 28 10.56 0.63 14.83
CA LYS A 28 11.93 0.90 14.36
C LYS A 28 12.57 -0.33 13.71
N GLU A 29 12.22 -1.50 14.22
CA GLU A 29 12.67 -2.79 13.73
C GLU A 29 12.15 -3.06 12.32
N ASP A 30 10.87 -2.81 12.06
CA ASP A 30 10.28 -2.92 10.71
C ASP A 30 11.03 -2.06 9.70
N ILE A 31 11.33 -0.81 10.07
CA ILE A 31 12.06 0.14 9.23
C ILE A 31 13.50 -0.36 8.99
N SER A 32 14.14 -0.91 10.02
CA SER A 32 15.49 -1.47 9.91
C SER A 32 15.52 -2.67 8.96
N TYR A 33 14.59 -3.62 9.12
CA TYR A 33 14.49 -4.79 8.25
C TYR A 33 14.14 -4.42 6.81
N ALA A 34 13.19 -3.50 6.61
CA ALA A 34 12.89 -2.95 5.29
C ALA A 34 14.16 -2.45 4.60
N LYS A 35 14.95 -1.62 5.29
CA LYS A 35 16.20 -1.06 4.74
C LYS A 35 17.24 -2.12 4.40
N ARG A 36 17.42 -3.14 5.26
CA ARG A 36 18.34 -4.27 5.04
C ARG A 36 17.95 -5.10 3.82
N LEU A 37 16.65 -5.23 3.56
CA LEU A 37 16.10 -5.97 2.42
C LEU A 37 15.93 -5.14 1.15
N GLY A 38 16.38 -3.88 1.13
CA GLY A 38 16.33 -3.03 -0.06
C GLY A 38 15.02 -2.27 -0.26
N TYR A 39 14.22 -2.12 0.81
CA TYR A 39 12.96 -1.38 0.81
C TYR A 39 13.03 -0.11 1.67
N GLU A 40 12.10 0.81 1.43
CA GLU A 40 11.78 1.95 2.28
C GLU A 40 10.34 1.84 2.76
N MET A 41 10.10 2.15 4.04
CA MET A 41 8.73 2.17 4.60
C MET A 41 8.06 3.50 4.27
N LYS A 42 6.91 3.48 3.59
CA LYS A 42 6.11 4.66 3.22
C LYS A 42 4.64 4.44 3.57
N LEU A 43 3.94 5.51 3.98
CA LEU A 43 2.48 5.50 4.04
C LEU A 43 1.94 5.83 2.65
N LEU A 44 1.40 4.84 1.94
CA LEU A 44 0.92 5.02 0.58
C LEU A 44 -0.60 4.98 0.52
N GLY A 45 -1.17 5.88 -0.28
CA GLY A 45 -2.51 5.74 -0.83
C GLY A 45 -2.42 5.04 -2.18
N ILE A 46 -2.97 3.83 -2.30
CA ILE A 46 -2.92 3.01 -3.51
C ILE A 46 -4.34 2.89 -4.04
N ALA A 47 -4.53 3.22 -5.31
CA ALA A 47 -5.77 3.01 -6.04
C ALA A 47 -5.43 2.25 -7.32
N ASP A 48 -5.99 1.06 -7.49
CA ASP A 48 -5.77 0.20 -8.65
C ASP A 48 -7.11 -0.16 -9.28
N ARG A 49 -7.18 -0.08 -10.62
CA ARG A 49 -8.37 -0.46 -11.38
C ARG A 49 -7.96 -1.45 -12.47
N GLN A 50 -8.67 -2.57 -12.51
CA GLN A 50 -8.64 -3.52 -13.61
C GLN A 50 -10.05 -3.62 -14.17
N ASP A 51 -10.19 -3.42 -15.48
CA ASP A 51 -11.48 -3.29 -16.16
C ASP A 51 -12.38 -2.21 -15.51
N ASP A 52 -13.51 -2.63 -14.95
CA ASP A 52 -14.47 -1.77 -14.24
C ASP A 52 -14.41 -1.94 -12.72
N GLU A 53 -13.51 -2.78 -12.19
CA GLU A 53 -13.37 -3.05 -10.77
C GLU A 53 -12.12 -2.38 -10.20
N PHE A 54 -12.25 -1.79 -9.01
CA PHE A 54 -11.14 -1.09 -8.38
C PHE A 54 -10.98 -1.42 -6.90
N SER A 55 -9.75 -1.27 -6.42
CA SER A 55 -9.42 -1.29 -5.00
C SER A 55 -8.80 0.04 -4.61
N ILE A 56 -9.02 0.48 -3.38
CA ILE A 56 -8.43 1.71 -2.86
C ILE A 56 -8.09 1.55 -1.39
N SER A 57 -6.84 1.85 -1.04
CA SER A 57 -6.33 1.69 0.31
C SER A 57 -5.35 2.78 0.69
N VAL A 58 -5.17 3.00 1.99
CA VAL A 58 -4.12 3.80 2.60
C VAL A 58 -3.47 2.95 3.68
N GLN A 59 -2.20 2.59 3.52
CA GLN A 59 -1.51 1.73 4.49
C GLN A 59 0.02 1.88 4.47
N PRO A 60 0.71 1.59 5.58
CA PRO A 60 2.17 1.45 5.55
C PRO A 60 2.56 0.34 4.58
N THR A 61 3.46 0.66 3.67
CA THR A 61 3.86 -0.17 2.54
C THR A 61 5.38 -0.14 2.41
N MET A 62 5.99 -1.30 2.22
CA MET A 62 7.40 -1.41 1.88
C MET A 62 7.58 -1.18 0.39
N VAL A 63 8.36 -0.18 0.03
CA VAL A 63 8.58 0.23 -1.36
C VAL A 63 10.00 -0.11 -1.76
N ARG A 64 10.23 -0.76 -2.91
CA ARG A 64 11.59 -1.00 -3.41
C ARG A 64 12.36 0.30 -3.51
N LYS A 65 13.61 0.33 -3.04
CA LYS A 65 14.48 1.52 -3.08
C LYS A 65 14.67 2.12 -4.47
N GLY A 66 14.57 1.30 -5.52
CA GLY A 66 14.67 1.75 -6.91
C GLY A 66 13.43 2.50 -7.42
N HIS A 67 12.28 2.40 -6.75
CA HIS A 67 11.05 3.02 -7.20
C HIS A 67 11.06 4.53 -6.88
N PRO A 68 10.64 5.43 -7.80
CA PRO A 68 10.72 6.89 -7.59
C PRO A 68 10.09 7.38 -6.29
N ILE A 69 8.93 6.83 -5.92
CA ILE A 69 8.22 7.21 -4.68
C ILE A 69 9.00 6.89 -3.39
N ALA A 70 9.95 5.94 -3.41
CA ALA A 70 10.77 5.61 -2.25
C ALA A 70 11.69 6.78 -1.84
N SER A 71 12.10 7.60 -2.82
CA SER A 71 12.98 8.76 -2.60
C SER A 71 12.29 9.99 -2.02
N VAL A 72 10.95 9.99 -1.95
CA VAL A 72 10.15 11.12 -1.45
C VAL A 72 10.25 11.18 0.06
N ASN A 73 10.91 12.20 0.59
CA ASN A 73 11.23 12.34 2.01
C ASN A 73 10.75 13.68 2.57
N GLY A 74 10.67 13.77 3.90
CA GLY A 74 10.30 15.01 4.61
C GLY A 74 8.82 15.37 4.42
N VAL A 75 8.55 16.66 4.21
CA VAL A 75 7.18 17.22 4.07
C VAL A 75 6.66 17.20 2.63
N TYR A 76 7.40 16.56 1.71
CA TYR A 76 7.03 16.49 0.32
C TYR A 76 6.04 15.34 0.08
N ASN A 77 5.08 15.61 -0.82
CA ASN A 77 4.15 14.61 -1.31
C ASN A 77 4.51 14.25 -2.75
N ALA A 78 4.12 13.05 -3.16
CA ALA A 78 4.13 12.68 -4.56
C ALA A 78 2.86 11.91 -4.92
N VAL A 79 2.42 12.08 -6.16
CA VAL A 79 1.34 11.31 -6.77
C VAL A 79 1.92 10.62 -8.01
N TYR A 80 1.98 9.30 -7.95
CA TYR A 80 2.42 8.46 -9.06
C TYR A 80 1.19 7.94 -9.81
N VAL A 81 1.12 8.13 -11.11
CA VAL A 81 -0.02 7.76 -11.94
C VAL A 81 0.47 6.96 -13.13
N TYR A 82 -0.08 5.76 -13.28
CA TYR A 82 0.05 4.95 -14.47
C TYR A 82 -1.22 5.08 -15.32
N GLY A 83 -1.07 5.31 -16.61
CA GLY A 83 -2.17 5.24 -17.58
C GLY A 83 -1.70 4.59 -18.87
N GLU A 84 -2.55 3.76 -19.48
CA GLU A 84 -2.21 2.93 -20.65
C GLU A 84 -1.54 3.70 -21.79
N ALA A 85 -2.03 4.91 -22.11
CA ALA A 85 -1.48 5.73 -23.20
C ALA A 85 -0.31 6.63 -22.79
N VAL A 86 -0.28 7.12 -21.55
CA VAL A 86 0.73 8.09 -21.07
C VAL A 86 1.91 7.41 -20.37
N GLY A 87 1.77 6.13 -20.02
CA GLY A 87 2.71 5.40 -19.20
C GLY A 87 2.73 5.93 -17.77
N GLU A 88 3.93 6.00 -17.22
CA GLU A 88 4.19 6.40 -15.84
C GLU A 88 4.46 7.90 -15.72
N THR A 89 3.74 8.57 -14.82
CA THR A 89 3.92 9.99 -14.53
C THR A 89 3.97 10.21 -13.02
N MET A 90 4.79 11.18 -12.59
CA MET A 90 4.95 11.51 -11.17
C MET A 90 4.84 13.02 -10.98
N PHE A 91 3.97 13.42 -10.06
CA PHE A 91 3.81 14.80 -9.62
C PHE A 91 4.43 14.90 -8.22
N TYR A 92 5.40 15.78 -8.04
CA TYR A 92 6.16 15.92 -6.79
C TYR A 92 6.17 17.38 -6.34
N GLY A 93 5.98 17.61 -5.05
CA GLY A 93 6.01 18.96 -4.49
C GLY A 93 5.67 19.00 -2.99
N ALA A 94 5.73 20.19 -2.40
CA ALA A 94 5.30 20.40 -1.02
C ALA A 94 3.78 20.22 -0.93
N GLY A 95 3.33 19.21 -0.19
CA GLY A 95 1.91 18.87 -0.07
C GLY A 95 1.22 19.45 1.16
N ALA A 96 1.98 20.11 2.04
CA ALA A 96 1.49 20.82 3.20
C ALA A 96 2.31 22.11 3.41
N GLY A 97 1.72 23.09 4.06
CA GLY A 97 2.33 24.40 4.32
C GLY A 97 1.43 25.55 3.88
N GLU A 98 1.57 26.70 4.53
CA GLU A 98 0.76 27.89 4.29
C GLU A 98 0.83 28.35 2.82
N MET A 99 2.05 28.55 2.30
CA MET A 99 2.26 29.09 0.95
C MET A 99 1.85 28.13 -0.18
N PRO A 100 2.21 26.82 -0.17
CA PRO A 100 1.73 25.87 -1.19
C PRO A 100 0.21 25.75 -1.24
N THR A 101 -0.45 25.77 -0.07
CA THR A 101 -1.91 25.70 0.03
C THR A 101 -2.55 26.98 -0.53
N ALA A 102 -2.06 28.16 -0.13
CA ALA A 102 -2.54 29.44 -0.63
C ALA A 102 -2.40 29.55 -2.16
N THR A 103 -1.31 29.05 -2.72
CA THR A 103 -1.08 29.03 -4.18
C THR A 103 -2.18 28.25 -4.91
N SER A 104 -2.59 27.09 -4.38
CA SER A 104 -3.66 26.28 -4.96
C SER A 104 -5.01 27.00 -4.92
N VAL A 105 -5.32 27.67 -3.79
CA VAL A 105 -6.55 28.46 -3.64
C VAL A 105 -6.59 29.64 -4.61
N VAL A 106 -5.49 30.37 -4.77
CA VAL A 106 -5.41 31.51 -5.69
C VAL A 106 -5.54 31.05 -7.14
N ALA A 107 -4.96 29.91 -7.52
CA ALA A 107 -5.11 29.34 -8.85
C ALA A 107 -6.59 29.05 -9.19
N ASP A 108 -7.32 28.44 -8.25
CA ASP A 108 -8.76 28.19 -8.40
C ASP A 108 -9.56 29.49 -8.50
N LEU A 109 -9.24 30.50 -7.68
CA LEU A 109 -9.88 31.82 -7.75
C LEU A 109 -9.70 32.48 -9.11
N VAL A 110 -8.48 32.46 -9.65
CA VAL A 110 -8.17 32.99 -10.99
C VAL A 110 -8.96 32.23 -12.07
N ALA A 111 -9.07 30.91 -11.96
CA ALA A 111 -9.86 30.11 -12.89
C ALA A 111 -11.36 30.47 -12.84
N ILE A 112 -11.92 30.69 -11.64
CA ILE A 112 -13.30 31.14 -11.45
C ILE A 112 -13.52 32.51 -12.11
N ILE A 113 -12.64 33.49 -11.84
CA ILE A 113 -12.73 34.83 -12.43
C ILE A 113 -12.65 34.78 -13.95
N LYS A 114 -11.77 33.94 -14.50
CA LYS A 114 -11.65 33.73 -15.95
C LYS A 114 -12.96 33.18 -16.53
N ASN A 115 -13.56 32.18 -15.89
CA ASN A 115 -14.83 31.59 -16.33
C ASN A 115 -15.96 32.62 -16.32
N LEU A 116 -16.06 33.43 -15.25
CA LEU A 116 -17.02 34.53 -15.15
C LEU A 116 -16.87 35.54 -16.30
N LYS A 117 -15.63 35.95 -16.62
CA LYS A 117 -15.36 36.88 -17.72
C LYS A 117 -15.70 36.31 -19.10
N LEU A 118 -15.60 34.98 -19.26
CA LEU A 118 -15.97 34.29 -20.49
C LEU A 118 -17.47 33.97 -20.58
N GLY A 119 -18.26 34.29 -19.54
CA GLY A 119 -19.68 33.96 -19.49
C GLY A 119 -19.97 32.46 -19.38
N VAL A 120 -19.01 31.66 -18.90
CA VAL A 120 -19.15 30.21 -18.70
C VAL A 120 -19.15 29.86 -17.23
N ASN A 121 -19.90 28.83 -16.84
CA ASN A 121 -20.00 28.39 -15.45
C ASN A 121 -18.82 27.51 -14.99
N GLY A 122 -17.95 27.08 -15.91
CA GLY A 122 -16.84 26.20 -15.59
C GLY A 122 -17.26 24.80 -15.13
N LEU A 123 -18.55 24.41 -15.28
CA LEU A 123 -19.02 23.06 -14.98
C LEU A 123 -18.36 22.08 -15.94
N LYS A 124 -17.22 21.54 -15.52
CA LYS A 124 -16.75 20.26 -16.01
C LYS A 124 -17.68 19.23 -15.37
N ALA A 125 -18.54 18.60 -16.16
CA ALA A 125 -19.30 17.45 -15.72
C ALA A 125 -18.32 16.33 -15.33
N ILE A 126 -17.87 16.33 -14.08
CA ILE A 126 -17.24 15.18 -13.43
C ILE A 126 -18.40 14.32 -12.95
N VAL A 127 -19.27 13.91 -13.88
CA VAL A 127 -20.37 13.01 -13.57
C VAL A 127 -19.78 11.61 -13.59
N PRO A 128 -19.81 10.87 -12.46
CA PRO A 128 -19.51 9.47 -12.47
C PRO A 128 -20.40 8.79 -13.51
N TYR A 129 -19.80 8.22 -14.55
CA TYR A 129 -20.55 7.49 -15.57
C TYR A 129 -20.24 6.00 -15.55
N LYS A 130 -19.17 5.59 -14.83
CA LYS A 130 -18.87 4.19 -14.58
C LYS A 130 -19.57 3.71 -13.31
N PRO A 131 -20.13 2.48 -13.30
CA PRO A 131 -20.67 1.89 -12.09
C PRO A 131 -19.58 1.73 -11.03
N LYS A 132 -19.96 1.86 -9.76
CA LYS A 132 -19.06 1.58 -8.62
C LYS A 132 -18.97 0.07 -8.42
N LYS A 133 -17.82 -0.52 -8.72
CA LYS A 133 -17.54 -1.94 -8.46
C LYS A 133 -16.20 -2.06 -7.72
N LEU A 134 -16.27 -2.47 -6.46
CA LEU A 134 -15.08 -2.71 -5.65
C LEU A 134 -14.58 -4.14 -5.90
N LYS A 135 -13.26 -4.29 -5.95
CA LYS A 135 -12.62 -5.61 -5.96
C LYS A 135 -12.93 -6.36 -4.66
N THR A 136 -13.18 -7.66 -4.76
CA THR A 136 -13.20 -8.57 -3.61
C THR A 136 -11.78 -8.83 -3.10
N ASP A 137 -11.64 -9.42 -1.92
CA ASP A 137 -10.33 -9.76 -1.36
C ASP A 137 -9.57 -10.80 -2.20
N ASP A 138 -10.28 -11.64 -2.97
CA ASP A 138 -9.66 -12.56 -3.94
C ASP A 138 -9.02 -11.83 -5.13
N GLN A 139 -9.53 -10.66 -5.50
CA GLN A 139 -9.09 -9.89 -6.65
C GLN A 139 -7.99 -8.88 -6.32
N ILE A 140 -7.76 -8.62 -5.03
CA ILE A 140 -6.71 -7.71 -4.57
C ILE A 140 -5.41 -8.49 -4.46
N MET A 141 -4.55 -8.36 -5.46
CA MET A 141 -3.26 -9.04 -5.52
C MET A 141 -2.13 -8.12 -5.04
N CYS A 142 -1.33 -8.55 -4.07
CA CYS A 142 -0.13 -7.83 -3.66
C CYS A 142 0.95 -8.77 -3.12
N LYS A 143 2.18 -8.28 -3.06
CA LYS A 143 3.26 -8.91 -2.31
C LYS A 143 3.16 -8.51 -0.85
N ASN A 144 3.60 -9.39 0.05
CA ASN A 144 3.50 -9.17 1.49
C ASN A 144 4.83 -9.43 2.17
N PHE A 145 5.20 -8.53 3.06
CA PHE A 145 6.27 -8.69 4.04
C PHE A 145 5.64 -9.13 5.36
N ILE A 146 6.22 -10.16 5.97
CA ILE A 146 5.77 -10.71 7.24
C ILE A 146 7.00 -10.91 8.12
N LEU A 147 6.93 -10.39 9.35
CA LEU A 147 7.92 -10.66 10.40
C LEU A 147 7.25 -11.51 11.48
N LEU A 148 7.78 -12.72 11.65
CA LEU A 148 7.31 -13.69 12.63
C LEU A 148 8.32 -13.83 13.76
N HIS A 149 7.81 -13.95 14.99
CA HIS A 149 8.56 -14.42 16.14
C HIS A 149 8.16 -15.86 16.43
N VAL A 150 9.15 -16.76 16.37
CA VAL A 150 8.90 -18.21 16.36
C VAL A 150 9.86 -18.92 17.31
N ASP A 151 9.51 -20.14 17.69
CA ASP A 151 10.41 -21.04 18.40
C ASP A 151 11.67 -21.32 17.56
N ASP A 152 12.86 -21.28 18.19
CA ASP A 152 14.11 -21.69 17.54
C ASP A 152 14.29 -23.22 17.62
N LYS A 153 13.54 -23.94 16.78
CA LYS A 153 13.57 -25.41 16.70
C LYS A 153 13.62 -25.88 15.25
N ALA A 154 14.24 -27.05 15.03
CA ALA A 154 14.23 -27.70 13.73
C ALA A 154 12.79 -27.99 13.27
N GLY A 155 12.51 -27.78 11.99
CA GLY A 155 11.20 -28.04 11.38
C GLY A 155 10.19 -26.88 11.42
N VAL A 156 10.46 -25.81 12.19
CA VAL A 156 9.57 -24.63 12.28
C VAL A 156 9.40 -23.96 10.92
N LEU A 157 10.50 -23.72 10.20
CA LEU A 157 10.44 -23.14 8.86
C LEU A 157 9.65 -24.03 7.89
N ALA A 158 9.79 -25.35 7.98
CA ALA A 158 9.06 -26.28 7.13
C ALA A 158 7.54 -26.17 7.36
N GLN A 159 7.09 -26.14 8.61
CA GLN A 159 5.68 -25.95 8.97
C GLN A 159 5.13 -24.64 8.41
N ILE A 160 5.87 -23.54 8.59
CA ILE A 160 5.48 -22.22 8.07
C ILE A 160 5.33 -22.25 6.55
N THR A 161 6.33 -22.76 5.84
CA THR A 161 6.29 -22.85 4.36
C THR A 161 5.16 -23.76 3.86
N GLN A 162 4.82 -24.81 4.61
CA GLN A 162 3.74 -25.72 4.27
C GLN A 162 2.37 -25.04 4.34
N VAL A 163 2.15 -24.16 5.33
CA VAL A 163 0.92 -23.36 5.42
C VAL A 163 0.79 -22.42 4.22
N PHE A 164 1.86 -21.71 3.83
CA PHE A 164 1.82 -20.86 2.63
C PHE A 164 1.47 -21.68 1.38
N ALA A 165 2.07 -22.86 1.21
CA ALA A 165 1.77 -23.74 0.09
C ALA A 165 0.31 -24.25 0.09
N GLN A 166 -0.27 -24.53 1.27
CA GLN A 166 -1.66 -24.97 1.40
C GLN A 166 -2.67 -23.93 0.87
N TYR A 167 -2.37 -22.64 1.01
CA TYR A 167 -3.21 -21.54 0.55
C TYR A 167 -2.72 -20.91 -0.76
N ASP A 168 -1.89 -21.63 -1.53
CA ASP A 168 -1.38 -21.19 -2.83
C ASP A 168 -0.67 -19.81 -2.78
N VAL A 169 0.11 -19.59 -1.74
CA VAL A 169 0.93 -18.38 -1.58
C VAL A 169 2.40 -18.74 -1.80
N SER A 170 2.96 -18.23 -2.90
CA SER A 170 4.37 -18.43 -3.22
C SER A 170 5.28 -17.46 -2.45
N LEU A 171 6.46 -17.93 -2.07
CA LEU A 171 7.46 -17.15 -1.33
C LEU A 171 8.55 -16.65 -2.25
N GLU A 172 8.83 -15.34 -2.23
CA GLU A 172 9.92 -14.70 -2.97
C GLU A 172 11.23 -14.79 -2.19
N SER A 173 11.18 -14.62 -0.88
CA SER A 173 12.36 -14.68 -0.01
C SER A 173 11.97 -15.08 1.41
N VAL A 174 12.83 -15.87 2.05
CA VAL A 174 12.72 -16.21 3.46
C VAL A 174 14.08 -16.04 4.11
N VAL A 175 14.12 -15.26 5.19
CA VAL A 175 15.35 -14.95 5.93
C VAL A 175 15.10 -15.18 7.40
N GLN A 176 15.84 -16.14 7.99
CA GLN A 176 15.91 -16.28 9.44
C GLN A 176 17.04 -15.40 9.97
N GLN A 177 16.73 -14.52 10.91
CA GLN A 177 17.74 -13.72 11.60
C GLN A 177 18.02 -14.35 12.96
N PRO A 178 19.28 -14.68 13.28
CA PRO A 178 19.65 -15.11 14.61
C PRO A 178 19.46 -13.93 15.57
N ASN A 179 18.85 -14.18 16.73
CA ASN A 179 18.74 -13.19 17.78
C ASN A 179 19.76 -13.52 18.87
N GLU A 180 20.84 -12.73 18.97
CA GLU A 180 21.91 -12.97 19.96
C GLU A 180 21.43 -12.78 21.42
N SER A 181 20.29 -12.10 21.62
CA SER A 181 19.77 -11.72 22.95
C SER A 181 18.50 -12.45 23.38
N ASN A 182 17.93 -13.33 22.53
CA ASN A 182 16.69 -14.03 22.79
C ASN A 182 16.82 -15.49 22.34
N PRO A 183 16.41 -16.50 23.13
CA PRO A 183 16.41 -17.91 22.70
C PRO A 183 15.45 -18.23 21.54
N ASP A 184 14.63 -17.27 21.10
CA ASP A 184 13.66 -17.42 20.03
C ASP A 184 14.20 -16.83 18.70
N ALA A 185 13.69 -17.32 17.58
CA ALA A 185 14.13 -16.92 16.24
C ALA A 185 13.14 -15.93 15.59
N GLU A 186 13.66 -15.10 14.69
CA GLU A 186 12.85 -14.24 13.83
C GLU A 186 12.92 -14.72 12.39
N ILE A 187 11.74 -14.90 11.79
CA ILE A 187 11.62 -15.28 10.38
C ILE A 187 10.96 -14.14 9.64
N ILE A 188 11.66 -13.65 8.63
CA ILE A 188 11.19 -12.64 7.70
C ILE A 188 10.82 -13.33 6.40
N ILE A 189 9.62 -13.04 5.91
CA ILE A 189 9.06 -13.64 4.71
C ILE A 189 8.60 -12.53 3.78
N VAL A 190 9.01 -12.62 2.51
CA VAL A 190 8.46 -11.81 1.43
C VAL A 190 7.78 -12.75 0.45
N THR A 191 6.50 -12.52 0.18
CA THR A 191 5.72 -13.33 -0.76
C THR A 191 5.85 -12.79 -2.18
N HIS A 192 5.57 -13.65 -3.17
CA HIS A 192 5.12 -13.18 -4.49
C HIS A 192 3.71 -12.59 -4.40
N HIS A 193 3.13 -12.23 -5.55
CA HIS A 193 1.75 -11.74 -5.60
C HIS A 193 0.80 -12.84 -5.11
N ALA A 194 0.04 -12.52 -4.07
CA ALA A 194 -1.01 -13.36 -3.52
C ALA A 194 -2.28 -12.53 -3.33
N SER A 195 -3.43 -13.19 -3.40
CA SER A 195 -4.70 -12.52 -3.10
C SER A 195 -4.76 -12.16 -1.62
N LYS A 196 -5.45 -11.08 -1.31
CA LYS A 196 -5.70 -10.69 0.08
C LYS A 196 -6.45 -11.80 0.82
N ALA A 197 -7.41 -12.46 0.18
CA ALA A 197 -8.14 -13.59 0.76
C ALA A 197 -7.23 -14.76 1.18
N ASN A 198 -6.30 -15.18 0.32
CA ASN A 198 -5.36 -16.27 0.64
C ASN A 198 -4.39 -15.86 1.74
N MET A 199 -3.92 -14.61 1.71
CA MET A 199 -3.07 -14.08 2.76
C MET A 199 -3.77 -14.03 4.12
N ASP A 200 -5.02 -13.57 4.16
CA ASP A 200 -5.82 -13.56 5.39
C ASP A 200 -6.05 -14.99 5.90
N ALA A 201 -6.24 -15.97 5.02
CA ALA A 201 -6.32 -17.38 5.40
C ALA A 201 -5.02 -17.93 6.00
N VAL A 202 -3.86 -17.57 5.44
CA VAL A 202 -2.54 -17.92 6.03
C VAL A 202 -2.39 -17.31 7.42
N LEU A 203 -2.73 -16.03 7.59
CA LEU A 203 -2.61 -15.33 8.86
C LEU A 203 -3.53 -15.95 9.93
N ASN A 204 -4.76 -16.29 9.58
CA ASN A 204 -5.69 -16.97 10.48
C ASN A 204 -5.17 -18.36 10.86
N HIS A 205 -4.55 -19.10 9.94
CA HIS A 205 -3.93 -20.39 10.26
C HIS A 205 -2.76 -20.23 11.24
N PHE A 206 -1.96 -19.18 11.08
CA PHE A 206 -0.84 -18.89 11.98
C PHE A 206 -1.25 -18.62 13.42
N GLU A 207 -2.45 -18.11 13.67
CA GLU A 207 -2.96 -17.93 15.04
C GLU A 207 -3.12 -19.25 15.80
N GLY A 208 -3.30 -20.37 15.09
CA GLY A 208 -3.43 -21.71 15.69
C GLY A 208 -2.15 -22.53 15.75
N LEU A 209 -1.02 -22.01 15.25
CA LEU A 209 0.21 -22.78 15.05
C LEU A 209 1.18 -22.56 16.21
N GLU A 210 1.36 -23.58 17.07
CA GLU A 210 2.09 -23.47 18.35
C GLU A 210 3.52 -22.93 18.21
N VAL A 211 4.19 -23.18 17.07
CA VAL A 211 5.56 -22.71 16.84
C VAL A 211 5.64 -21.20 16.59
N ILE A 212 4.53 -20.54 16.25
CA ILE A 212 4.44 -19.10 16.03
C ILE A 212 3.98 -18.44 17.32
N ARG A 213 4.91 -17.77 18.00
CA ARG A 213 4.60 -17.05 19.24
C ARG A 213 3.83 -15.77 18.97
N ARG A 214 4.22 -15.07 17.91
CA ARG A 214 3.62 -13.79 17.54
C ARG A 214 3.91 -13.44 16.08
N ILE A 215 2.89 -12.96 15.39
CA ILE A 215 3.04 -12.21 14.14
C ILE A 215 3.39 -10.77 14.52
N LYS A 216 4.65 -10.37 14.35
CA LYS A 216 5.11 -9.04 14.79
C LYS A 216 4.57 -7.96 13.87
N SER A 217 4.72 -8.17 12.55
CA SER A 217 4.41 -7.16 11.56
C SER A 217 4.00 -7.76 10.22
N ILE A 218 3.05 -7.11 9.55
CA ILE A 218 2.61 -7.44 8.20
C ILE A 218 2.44 -6.14 7.43
N TYR A 219 3.11 -6.05 6.28
CA TYR A 219 3.06 -4.89 5.39
C TYR A 219 2.94 -5.34 3.93
N ARG A 220 2.18 -4.57 3.16
CA ARG A 220 2.18 -4.69 1.71
C ARG A 220 3.56 -4.30 1.15
N VAL A 221 3.99 -4.95 0.07
CA VAL A 221 5.23 -4.63 -0.65
C VAL A 221 4.88 -4.17 -2.06
N GLU A 222 5.47 -3.05 -2.48
CA GLU A 222 5.24 -2.39 -3.78
C GLU A 222 6.55 -1.92 -4.44
N GLY A 223 6.46 -1.66 -5.74
CA GLY A 223 7.55 -1.15 -6.56
C GLY A 223 8.55 -2.19 -7.05
#